data_AF-A0A1W1DZA4-F1
#
_entry.id   AF-A0A1W1DZA4-F1
#
_cell.length_a   1.000
_cell.length_b   1.000
_cell.length_c   1.000
_cell.angle_alpha   90.00
_cell.angle_beta   90.00
_cell.angle_gamma   90.00
#
_symmetry.space_group_name_H-M   'P 1'
#
loop_
_entity.id
_entity.type
_entity.pdbx_description
1 polymer ?
#
loop_
_entity_poly.entity_id
_entity_poly.type
_entity_poly.pdbx_seq_one_letter_code
_entity_poly.pdbx_strand_id
1 'polypeptide(L)'
;MNEVSSNKNQTDKFLKSWGALYPRNGFLNQTNEVKAAAVIAARGLEVVNEGGARIYQSAGCTSADCMKENGKWQMISPIQENSCSAFGVESIEALQDKVDEDGQYGWTAWRNYGCCTPGPGAFIGSSITGCLN
;
A
#
# COMPACT_ATOMS: atom_id res chain seq x y z
N MET A 1 19.49 16.95 0.19
CA MET A 1 18.06 17.22 0.50
C MET A 1 17.37 17.44 -0.82
N ASN A 2 17.10 16.34 -1.54
CA ASN A 2 16.45 16.44 -2.84
C ASN A 2 15.01 16.05 -2.58
N GLU A 3 14.14 17.04 -2.62
CA GLU A 3 12.70 16.83 -2.71
C GLU A 3 12.48 15.89 -3.89
N VAL A 4 12.05 14.65 -3.61
CA VAL A 4 11.31 13.86 -4.58
C VAL A 4 10.16 14.77 -4.97
N SER A 5 10.26 15.38 -6.15
CA SER A 5 9.24 16.24 -6.71
C SER A 5 8.04 15.38 -7.04
N SER A 6 7.30 15.02 -5.99
CA SER A 6 5.95 14.50 -6.05
C SER A 6 5.22 15.49 -6.94
N ASN A 7 4.84 15.07 -8.15
CA ASN A 7 4.05 15.88 -9.05
C ASN A 7 2.86 16.40 -8.23
N LYS A 8 2.87 17.69 -7.87
CA LYS A 8 1.89 18.26 -6.93
C LYS A 8 0.48 17.94 -7.41
N ASN A 9 0.26 18.02 -8.73
CA ASN A 9 -0.97 17.63 -9.42
C ASN A 9 -1.40 16.16 -9.19
N GLN A 10 -0.48 15.21 -9.15
CA GLN A 10 -0.79 13.79 -8.91
C GLN A 10 -1.10 13.51 -7.43
N THR A 11 -0.34 14.15 -6.55
CA THR A 11 -0.55 14.07 -5.09
C THR A 11 -1.89 14.71 -4.70
N ASP A 12 -2.19 15.87 -5.26
CA ASP A 12 -3.44 16.59 -5.05
C ASP A 12 -4.64 15.82 -5.59
N LYS A 13 -4.48 15.16 -6.75
CA LYS A 13 -5.51 14.27 -7.31
C LYS A 13 -5.75 13.05 -6.43
N PHE A 14 -4.69 12.44 -5.89
CA PHE A 14 -4.80 11.33 -4.96
C PHE A 14 -5.51 11.76 -3.66
N LEU A 15 -5.06 12.84 -3.01
CA LEU A 15 -5.65 13.36 -1.77
C LEU A 15 -7.12 13.74 -1.93
N LYS A 16 -7.51 14.29 -3.10
CA LYS A 16 -8.91 14.62 -3.40
C LYS A 16 -9.81 13.39 -3.55
N SER A 17 -9.28 12.24 -3.99
CA SER A 17 -10.09 11.05 -4.33
C SER A 17 -10.04 9.94 -3.28
N TRP A 18 -8.91 9.82 -2.57
CA TRP A 18 -8.65 8.75 -1.59
C TRP A 18 -8.50 9.29 -0.17
N GLY A 19 -8.23 10.58 0.00
CA GLY A 19 -7.99 11.19 1.30
C GLY A 19 -6.53 11.14 1.73
N ALA A 20 -6.29 11.56 2.98
CA ALA A 20 -4.95 11.78 3.48
C ALA A 20 -4.29 10.49 4.00
N LEU A 21 -3.08 10.18 3.54
CA LEU A 21 -2.21 9.16 4.15
C LEU A 21 -1.53 9.68 5.42
N TYR A 22 -1.31 11.00 5.50
CA TYR A 22 -0.62 11.68 6.60
C TYR A 22 -1.46 12.87 7.11
N PRO A 23 -1.50 13.13 8.42
CA PRO A 23 -0.90 12.31 9.49
C PRO A 23 -1.66 10.98 9.70
N ARG A 24 -0.99 9.96 10.25
CA ARG A 24 -1.52 8.58 10.36
C ARG A 24 -2.60 8.40 11.44
N ASN A 25 -2.85 9.44 12.25
CA ASN A 25 -3.79 9.43 13.37
C ASN A 25 -5.17 9.99 12.98
N GLY A 26 -6.15 9.77 13.86
CA GLY A 26 -7.51 10.27 13.69
C GLY A 26 -8.36 9.45 12.71
N PHE A 27 -9.56 9.95 12.42
CA PHE A 27 -10.54 9.29 11.57
C PHE A 27 -10.35 9.67 10.09
N LEU A 28 -10.66 8.73 9.20
CA LEU A 28 -10.76 8.96 7.77
C LEU A 28 -12.24 8.92 7.38
N ASN A 29 -12.73 9.99 6.76
CA ASN A 29 -14.09 10.04 6.23
C ASN A 29 -14.03 9.94 4.70
N GLN A 30 -14.67 8.92 4.14
CA GLN A 30 -14.76 8.66 2.70
C GLN A 30 -16.17 8.17 2.39
N THR A 31 -16.69 8.50 1.21
CA THR A 31 -18.00 8.03 0.75
C THR A 31 -18.01 6.54 0.43
N ASN A 32 -16.86 5.98 0.06
CA ASN A 32 -16.70 4.56 -0.25
C ASN A 32 -15.83 3.90 0.84
N GLU A 33 -16.34 2.84 1.44
CA GLU A 33 -15.68 2.13 2.55
C GLU A 33 -14.45 1.34 2.11
N VAL A 34 -14.45 0.74 0.92
CA VAL A 34 -13.29 0.03 0.36
C VAL A 34 -12.09 0.98 0.24
N LYS A 35 -12.33 2.21 -0.24
CA LYS A 35 -11.30 3.27 -0.26
C LYS A 35 -10.81 3.62 1.14
N ALA A 36 -11.74 3.77 2.09
CA ALA A 36 -11.38 4.10 3.46
C ALA A 36 -10.46 3.03 4.06
N ALA A 37 -10.86 1.77 3.91
CA ALA A 37 -10.11 0.62 4.39
C ALA A 37 -8.75 0.48 3.70
N ALA A 38 -8.66 0.73 2.39
CA ALA A 38 -7.39 0.70 1.65
C ALA A 38 -6.40 1.75 2.17
N VAL A 39 -6.87 2.96 2.48
CA VAL A 39 -6.03 4.04 3.03
C VAL A 39 -5.60 3.74 4.45
N ILE A 40 -6.46 3.11 5.26
CA ILE A 40 -6.10 2.63 6.61
C ILE A 40 -5.02 1.55 6.51
N ALA A 41 -5.16 0.59 5.60
CA ALA A 41 -4.14 -0.43 5.35
C ALA A 41 -2.80 0.22 4.93
N ALA A 42 -2.84 1.26 4.10
CA ALA A 42 -1.65 1.96 3.64
C ALA A 42 -0.95 2.72 4.79
N ARG A 43 -1.72 3.32 5.70
CA ARG A 43 -1.19 3.92 6.93
C ARG A 43 -0.51 2.87 7.82
N GLY A 44 -1.11 1.69 7.95
CA GLY A 44 -0.52 0.57 8.70
C GLY A 44 0.79 0.06 8.09
N LEU A 45 0.83 -0.04 6.76
CA LEU A 45 2.03 -0.43 6.02
C LEU A 45 3.18 0.56 6.20
N GLU A 46 2.89 1.87 6.22
CA GLU A 46 3.89 2.91 6.50
C GLU A 46 4.48 2.78 7.91
N VAL A 47 3.70 2.36 8.92
CA VAL A 47 4.23 2.08 10.27
C VAL A 47 5.26 0.95 10.25
N VAL A 48 5.00 -0.10 9.45
CA VAL A 48 5.94 -1.21 9.27
C VAL A 48 7.18 -0.78 8.48
N ASN A 49 7.01 0.09 7.48
CA ASN A 49 8.11 0.58 6.63
C ASN A 49 9.06 1.53 7.38
N GLU A 50 8.54 2.55 8.06
CA GLU A 50 9.34 3.53 8.78
C GLU A 50 10.14 2.89 9.93
N GLY A 51 9.66 1.76 10.46
CA GLY A 51 10.17 1.18 11.68
C GLY A 51 9.71 2.00 12.88
N GLY A 52 8.98 1.37 13.81
CA GLY A 52 8.54 2.04 15.02
C GLY A 52 9.74 2.51 15.85
N ALA A 53 9.55 3.57 16.64
CA ALA A 53 10.58 4.28 17.39
C ALA A 53 11.37 3.47 18.45
N ARG A 54 11.29 2.12 18.51
CA ARG A 54 12.16 1.20 19.30
C ARG A 54 11.82 -0.30 19.22
N ILE A 55 10.65 -0.71 18.70
CA ILE A 55 10.13 -2.09 18.89
C ILE A 55 10.28 -2.99 17.66
N TYR A 56 10.37 -2.40 16.46
CA TYR A 56 10.53 -3.15 15.21
C TYR A 56 11.81 -2.69 14.52
N GLN A 57 12.65 -3.62 14.07
CA GLN A 57 13.69 -3.29 13.10
C GLN A 57 12.98 -2.84 11.82
N SER A 58 13.32 -1.64 11.34
CA SER A 58 12.83 -1.19 10.04
C SER A 58 13.20 -2.24 9.00
N ALA A 59 12.34 -2.47 8.02
CA ALA A 59 12.54 -3.50 7.01
C ALA A 59 13.65 -3.15 5.99
N GLY A 60 14.65 -2.36 6.39
CA GLY A 60 15.80 -1.95 5.57
C GLY A 60 15.50 -0.90 4.51
N CYS A 61 14.23 -0.59 4.25
CA CYS A 61 13.82 0.50 3.39
C CYS A 61 13.11 1.57 4.22
N THR A 62 13.89 2.53 4.73
CA THR A 62 13.37 3.71 5.43
C THR A 62 12.96 4.83 4.48
N SER A 63 12.96 4.60 3.17
CA SER A 63 12.46 5.58 2.23
C SER A 63 11.05 5.22 1.83
N ALA A 64 10.20 6.23 1.87
CA ALA A 64 8.91 6.17 1.23
C ALA A 64 9.01 5.74 -0.26
N ASP A 65 10.20 5.75 -0.88
CA ASP A 65 10.47 5.36 -2.26
C ASP A 65 10.18 3.89 -2.59
N CYS A 66 10.42 2.91 -1.69
CA CYS A 66 10.17 1.49 -2.02
C CYS A 66 8.69 1.15 -2.22
N MET A 67 7.80 2.02 -1.75
CA MET A 67 6.35 1.89 -1.96
C MET A 67 5.81 3.01 -2.87
N LYS A 68 6.32 4.23 -2.75
CA LYS A 68 5.86 5.38 -3.55
C LYS A 68 6.22 5.29 -5.03
N GLU A 69 7.38 4.75 -5.38
CA GLU A 69 7.78 4.73 -6.79
C GLU A 69 7.31 3.47 -7.53
N ASN A 70 7.20 2.31 -6.87
CA ASN A 70 6.86 1.04 -7.56
C ASN A 70 6.16 -0.02 -6.67
N GLY A 71 5.56 0.39 -5.54
CA GLY A 71 4.83 -0.54 -4.69
C GLY A 71 3.56 -1.03 -5.38
N LYS A 72 3.38 -2.34 -5.54
CA LYS A 72 2.12 -2.91 -6.06
C LYS A 72 1.22 -3.35 -4.92
N TRP A 73 -0.07 -3.23 -5.14
CA TRP A 73 -1.13 -3.60 -4.24
C TRP A 73 -2.03 -4.63 -4.91
N GLN A 74 -2.51 -5.58 -4.12
CA GLN A 74 -3.42 -6.63 -4.54
C GLN A 74 -4.44 -6.86 -3.44
N MET A 75 -5.73 -6.77 -3.75
CA MET A 75 -6.78 -7.14 -2.82
C MET A 75 -6.82 -8.67 -2.66
N ILE A 76 -6.92 -9.12 -1.41
CA ILE A 76 -7.10 -10.54 -1.05
C ILE A 76 -8.46 -10.83 -0.43
N SER A 77 -9.15 -9.80 0.06
CA SER A 77 -10.50 -9.88 0.63
C SER A 77 -11.23 -8.56 0.40
N PRO A 78 -12.54 -8.57 0.05
CA PRO A 78 -13.41 -9.75 -0.11
C PRO A 78 -13.18 -10.51 -1.43
N ILE A 79 -12.71 -9.82 -2.47
CA ILE A 79 -12.45 -10.41 -3.78
C ILE A 79 -10.94 -10.50 -3.98
N GLN A 80 -10.43 -11.71 -4.13
CA GLN A 80 -9.03 -11.91 -4.46
C GLN A 80 -8.77 -11.50 -5.91
N GLU A 81 -7.92 -10.49 -6.08
CA GLU A 81 -7.47 -10.06 -7.39
C GLU A 81 -6.39 -10.98 -7.94
N ASN A 82 -6.40 -11.19 -9.26
CA ASN A 82 -5.36 -11.96 -9.96
C ASN A 82 -4.24 -11.06 -10.52
N SER A 83 -4.37 -9.74 -10.39
CA SER A 83 -3.42 -8.76 -10.88
C SER A 83 -3.16 -7.71 -9.80
N CYS A 84 -2.11 -6.91 -10.01
CA CYS A 84 -1.62 -6.02 -8.97
C CYS A 84 -1.33 -4.65 -9.57
N SER A 85 -1.75 -3.62 -8.86
CA SER A 85 -1.79 -2.26 -9.36
C SER A 85 -1.06 -1.32 -8.41
N ALA A 86 -0.63 -0.16 -8.90
CA ALA A 86 -0.16 0.88 -8.02
C ALA A 86 -1.28 1.32 -7.07
N PHE A 87 -0.94 1.64 -5.82
CA PHE A 87 -1.92 2.12 -4.87
C PHE A 87 -2.61 3.40 -5.37
N GLY A 88 -3.93 3.48 -5.23
CA GLY A 88 -4.68 4.70 -5.53
C GLY A 88 -5.09 4.91 -6.99
N VAL A 89 -4.88 3.93 -7.88
CA VAL A 89 -5.25 4.05 -9.31
C VAL A 89 -6.71 3.68 -9.60
N GLU A 90 -7.36 2.96 -8.69
CA GLU A 90 -8.73 2.48 -8.90
C GLU A 90 -9.76 3.62 -8.81
N SER A 91 -10.80 3.54 -9.64
CA SER A 91 -11.94 4.45 -9.58
C SER A 91 -12.97 3.98 -8.54
N ILE A 92 -13.95 4.82 -8.20
CA ILE A 92 -15.01 4.41 -7.26
C ILE A 92 -15.83 3.27 -7.86
N GLU A 93 -16.13 3.36 -9.16
CA GLU A 93 -16.90 2.37 -9.91
C GLU A 93 -16.21 1.00 -9.88
N ALA A 94 -14.89 0.97 -10.03
CA ALA A 94 -14.10 -0.27 -9.96
C ALA A 94 -14.10 -0.93 -8.56
N LEU A 95 -14.47 -0.19 -7.52
CA LEU A 95 -14.50 -0.65 -6.13
C LEU A 95 -15.92 -0.98 -5.64
N GLN A 96 -16.97 -0.65 -6.39
CA GLN A 96 -18.37 -0.87 -5.94
C GLN A 96 -18.68 -2.34 -5.70
N ASP A 97 -18.17 -3.22 -6.55
CA ASP A 97 -18.39 -4.67 -6.44
C ASP A 97 -17.45 -5.35 -5.43
N LYS A 98 -16.56 -4.58 -4.78
CA LYS A 98 -15.55 -5.08 -3.83
C LYS A 98 -15.90 -4.75 -2.38
N VAL A 99 -17.16 -4.43 -2.10
CA VAL A 99 -17.68 -4.17 -0.77
C VAL A 99 -17.92 -5.50 -0.06
N ASP A 100 -17.40 -5.62 1.16
CA ASP A 100 -17.62 -6.77 2.03
C ASP A 100 -18.83 -6.51 2.95
N GLU A 101 -19.71 -7.50 3.13
CA GLU A 101 -20.92 -7.34 3.95
C GLU A 101 -20.61 -7.06 5.42
N ASP A 102 -19.49 -7.60 5.93
CA ASP A 102 -19.02 -7.43 7.29
C ASP A 102 -17.99 -6.29 7.43
N GLY A 103 -17.69 -5.59 6.34
CA GLY A 103 -16.68 -4.52 6.29
C GLY A 103 -15.24 -5.01 6.49
N GLN A 104 -14.95 -6.28 6.15
CA GLN A 104 -13.64 -6.90 6.31
C GLN A 104 -12.82 -6.87 5.02
N TYR A 105 -11.69 -6.18 5.09
CA TYR A 105 -10.85 -5.95 3.92
C TYR A 105 -9.41 -6.36 4.14
N GLY A 106 -8.76 -6.87 3.09
CA GLY A 106 -7.38 -7.32 3.14
C GLY A 106 -6.63 -7.01 1.86
N TRP A 107 -5.39 -6.53 2.00
CA TRP A 107 -4.48 -6.27 0.89
C TRP A 107 -3.12 -6.89 1.14
N THR A 108 -2.52 -7.39 0.06
CA THR A 108 -1.10 -7.73 0.01
C THR A 108 -0.35 -6.59 -0.66
N ALA A 109 0.72 -6.14 -0.02
CA ALA A 109 1.58 -5.08 -0.53
C ALA A 109 2.94 -5.66 -0.96
N TRP A 110 3.26 -5.45 -2.22
CA TRP A 110 4.46 -5.97 -2.86
C TRP A 110 5.49 -4.85 -2.97
N ARG A 111 6.69 -5.14 -2.47
CA ARG A 111 7.83 -4.23 -2.53
C ARG A 111 8.74 -4.64 -3.68
N ASN A 112 9.20 -3.65 -4.44
CA ASN A 112 10.24 -3.90 -5.43
C ASN A 112 11.61 -3.86 -4.75
N TYR A 113 12.34 -4.99 -4.79
CA TYR A 113 13.71 -5.07 -4.29
C TYR A 113 14.67 -4.72 -5.43
N GLY A 114 15.01 -3.43 -5.56
CA GLY A 114 15.83 -2.94 -6.67
C GLY A 114 17.34 -3.02 -6.45
N CYS A 115 17.84 -3.01 -5.20
CA CYS A 115 19.26 -3.12 -4.93
C CYS A 115 19.52 -3.57 -3.49
N CYS A 116 20.53 -4.42 -3.31
CA CYS A 116 20.90 -5.13 -2.09
C CYS A 116 19.85 -6.16 -1.62
N THR A 117 19.90 -7.37 -2.19
CA THR A 117 19.37 -8.57 -1.52
C THR A 117 20.02 -8.67 -0.14
N PRO A 118 19.25 -8.78 0.96
CA PRO A 118 19.81 -8.97 2.30
C PRO A 118 20.47 -10.36 2.38
N GLY A 119 21.70 -10.47 1.89
CA GLY A 119 22.45 -11.72 1.80
C GLY A 119 21.82 -12.77 0.86
N PRO A 120 22.40 -13.98 0.81
CA PRO A 120 21.88 -15.07 -0.03
C PRO A 120 20.46 -15.52 0.36
N GLY A 121 19.96 -15.12 1.54
CA GLY A 121 18.71 -15.62 2.09
C GLY A 121 18.71 -17.14 2.29
N ALA A 122 17.66 -17.67 2.88
CA ALA A 122 17.36 -19.10 2.84
C ALA A 122 16.00 -19.25 2.19
N PHE A 123 15.91 -20.11 1.17
CA PHE A 123 14.63 -20.43 0.56
C PHE A 123 13.78 -21.21 1.58
N ILE A 124 12.79 -20.53 2.16
CA ILE A 124 11.87 -21.09 3.15
C ILE A 124 10.55 -21.56 2.52
N GLY A 125 10.35 -21.31 1.23
CA GLY A 125 9.19 -21.73 0.47
C GLY A 125 8.88 -20.76 -0.68
N SER A 126 8.16 -21.28 -1.68
CA SER A 126 7.57 -20.46 -2.74
C SER A 126 6.07 -20.72 -2.72
N SER A 127 5.30 -19.65 -2.72
CA SER A 127 3.87 -19.68 -3.02
C SER A 127 3.67 -18.91 -4.32
N ILE A 128 2.85 -19.46 -5.22
CA ILE A 128 2.56 -18.85 -6.53
C ILE A 128 1.74 -17.54 -6.40
N THR A 129 1.52 -17.06 -5.18
CA THR A 129 0.80 -15.85 -4.84
C THR A 129 1.57 -14.57 -5.18
N GLY A 130 2.53 -14.58 -6.09
CA GLY A 130 3.33 -13.41 -6.45
C GLY A 130 2.75 -12.67 -7.65
N CYS A 131 2.64 -11.34 -7.55
CA CYS A 131 2.29 -10.44 -8.64
C CYS A 131 3.36 -10.41 -9.75
N LEU A 132 3.37 -11.44 -10.60
CA LEU A 132 4.12 -11.41 -11.84
C LEU A 132 3.52 -10.31 -12.73
N ASN A 133 4.40 -9.42 -13.21
CA ASN A 133 4.06 -8.38 -14.20
C ASN A 133 3.51 -9.00 -15.48
#